data_AF-A0A530Y6U1-F1
#
_entry.id   AF-A0A530Y6U1-F1
#
_cell.length_a   1.000
_cell.length_b   1.000
_cell.length_c   1.000
_cell.angle_alpha   90.00
_cell.angle_beta   90.00
_cell.angle_gamma   90.00
#
_symmetry.space_group_name_H-M   'P 1'
#
loop_
_entity.id
_entity.type
_entity.pdbx_description
1 polymer ?
#
loop_
_entity_poly.entity_id
_entity_poly.type
_entity_poly.pdbx_seq_one_letter_code
_entity_poly.pdbx_strand_id
1 'polypeptide(L)'
;ALLAKIAGQYLLAGARLLPLSQPVGGAAIPLVDSRGVILAYAGWDQERPGSALVREAGPALIGGALLAAGVLAFLLRRLRRASSALQTSQAEAQYLAFHDTLTGLPNRALFEDRLRRALLTASHETAKVALLYLDLDRFKHVNDTLGHPAGDELVRQTAARLQQAIREVDTVARLGGDEFAMILIDVNDIRGAEDVSE
;
A
#
# COMPACT_ATOMS: atom_id res chain seq x y z
N ALA A 1 27.37 -29.64 -62.96
CA ALA A 1 28.63 -28.93 -62.65
C ALA A 1 28.45 -27.41 -62.60
N LEU A 2 27.91 -26.76 -63.65
CA LEU A 2 27.75 -25.29 -63.71
C LEU A 2 26.82 -24.72 -62.61
N LEU A 3 25.66 -25.35 -62.40
CA LEU A 3 24.67 -24.91 -61.39
C LEU A 3 25.26 -24.92 -59.96
N ALA A 4 26.06 -25.95 -59.63
CA ALA A 4 26.73 -26.05 -58.34
C ALA A 4 27.81 -24.98 -58.14
N LYS A 5 28.52 -24.60 -59.21
CA LYS A 5 29.51 -23.51 -59.18
C LYS A 5 28.87 -22.15 -58.95
N ILE A 6 27.76 -21.88 -59.64
CA ILE A 6 26.94 -20.67 -59.44
C ILE A 6 26.34 -20.67 -58.04
N ALA A 7 25.81 -21.80 -57.58
CA ALA A 7 25.24 -21.94 -56.25
C ALA A 7 26.23 -21.62 -55.14
N GLY A 8 27.48 -22.10 -55.25
CA GLY A 8 28.55 -21.77 -54.31
C GLY A 8 28.97 -20.30 -54.35
N GLN A 9 28.96 -19.67 -55.53
CA GLN A 9 29.37 -18.28 -55.69
C GLN A 9 28.30 -17.26 -55.25
N TYR A 10 27.02 -17.64 -55.32
CA TYR A 10 25.88 -16.76 -55.01
C TYR A 10 25.08 -17.21 -53.77
N LEU A 11 25.62 -18.12 -52.95
CA LEU A 11 25.00 -18.60 -51.70
C LEU A 11 23.60 -19.21 -51.88
N LEU A 12 23.33 -19.84 -53.02
CA LEU A 12 22.06 -20.53 -53.31
C LEU A 12 22.12 -21.96 -52.78
N ALA A 13 22.01 -22.12 -51.46
CA ALA A 13 22.05 -23.42 -50.80
C ALA A 13 20.94 -24.36 -51.35
N GLY A 14 21.30 -25.62 -51.64
CA GLY A 14 20.35 -26.61 -52.15
C GLY A 14 19.89 -26.40 -53.61
N ALA A 15 20.58 -25.55 -54.40
CA ALA A 15 20.22 -25.25 -55.78
C ALA A 15 20.10 -26.52 -56.65
N ARG A 16 18.95 -26.69 -57.28
CA ARG A 16 18.61 -27.85 -58.13
C ARG A 16 17.74 -27.44 -59.31
N LEU A 17 17.86 -28.19 -60.40
CA LEU A 17 16.95 -28.07 -61.54
C LEU A 17 15.65 -28.81 -61.21
N LEU A 18 14.54 -28.09 -61.26
CA LEU A 18 13.21 -28.63 -61.07
C LEU A 18 12.56 -28.87 -62.45
N PRO A 19 11.94 -30.04 -62.67
CA PRO A 19 11.22 -30.33 -63.89
C PRO A 19 9.95 -29.47 -63.99
N LEU A 20 9.51 -29.20 -65.23
CA LEU A 20 8.32 -28.39 -65.58
C LEU A 20 7.00 -28.89 -64.95
N SER A 21 6.97 -30.12 -64.44
CA SER A 21 5.82 -30.76 -63.80
C SER A 21 5.68 -30.45 -62.30
N GLN A 22 6.68 -29.84 -61.66
CA GLN A 22 6.63 -29.51 -60.23
C GLN A 22 6.12 -28.09 -59.99
N PRO A 23 5.20 -27.87 -59.03
CA PRO A 23 4.73 -26.54 -58.67
C PRO A 23 5.90 -25.71 -58.12
N VAL A 24 6.12 -24.54 -58.73
CA VAL A 24 7.21 -23.65 -58.38
C VAL A 24 6.78 -22.76 -57.22
N GLY A 25 7.40 -22.96 -56.05
CA GLY A 25 7.28 -22.04 -54.91
C GLY A 25 8.08 -20.75 -55.11
N GLY A 26 8.02 -19.82 -54.16
CA GLY A 26 8.66 -18.49 -54.23
C GLY A 26 10.20 -18.45 -54.30
N ALA A 27 10.87 -19.59 -54.46
CA ALA A 27 12.33 -19.72 -54.53
C ALA A 27 12.76 -20.56 -55.76
N ALA A 28 12.21 -20.24 -56.93
CA ALA A 28 12.76 -20.72 -58.20
C ALA A 28 12.61 -19.70 -59.34
N ILE A 29 13.50 -19.80 -60.33
CA ILE A 29 13.57 -18.93 -61.50
C ILE A 29 13.50 -19.80 -62.78
N PRO A 30 12.69 -19.45 -63.79
CA PRO A 30 12.64 -20.19 -65.04
C PRO A 30 13.92 -20.03 -65.87
N LEU A 31 14.37 -21.11 -66.48
CA LEU A 31 15.41 -21.14 -67.51
C LEU A 31 14.75 -21.21 -68.87
N VAL A 32 14.94 -20.17 -69.68
CA VAL A 32 14.29 -20.02 -70.99
C VAL A 32 15.29 -20.11 -72.14
N ASP A 33 14.84 -20.61 -73.28
CA ASP A 33 15.60 -20.52 -74.54
C ASP A 33 15.55 -19.09 -75.13
N SER A 34 16.29 -18.84 -76.21
CA SER A 34 16.32 -17.54 -76.89
C SER A 34 15.00 -17.10 -77.51
N ARG A 35 14.01 -18.01 -77.59
CA ARG A 35 12.64 -17.75 -78.07
C ARG A 35 11.65 -17.62 -76.91
N GLY A 36 12.12 -17.67 -75.66
CA GLY A 36 11.32 -17.53 -74.45
C GLY A 36 10.64 -18.81 -73.98
N VAL A 37 10.97 -19.98 -74.54
CA VAL A 37 10.40 -21.27 -74.12
C VAL A 37 11.07 -21.73 -72.82
N ILE A 38 10.28 -22.01 -71.78
CA ILE A 38 10.79 -22.51 -70.50
C ILE A 38 11.27 -23.95 -70.67
N LEU A 39 12.55 -24.18 -70.41
CA LEU A 39 13.18 -25.49 -70.48
C LEU A 39 13.19 -26.20 -69.11
N ALA A 40 13.37 -25.43 -68.02
CA ALA A 40 13.40 -25.94 -66.65
C ALA A 40 13.25 -24.79 -65.64
N TYR A 41 13.14 -25.08 -64.35
CA TYR A 41 13.27 -24.09 -63.29
C TYR A 41 14.55 -24.36 -62.47
N ALA A 42 15.27 -23.30 -62.12
CA ALA A 42 16.34 -23.37 -61.12
C ALA A 42 15.76 -22.97 -59.77
N GLY A 43 15.63 -23.92 -58.84
CA GLY A 43 15.11 -23.69 -57.50
C GLY A 43 16.18 -23.88 -56.43
N TRP A 44 16.02 -23.24 -55.28
CA TRP A 44 16.89 -23.41 -54.12
C TRP A 44 16.08 -23.47 -52.83
N ASP A 45 16.68 -24.00 -51.78
CA ASP A 45 16.01 -24.07 -50.49
C ASP A 45 16.12 -22.69 -49.81
N GLN A 46 14.99 -22.02 -49.64
CA GLN A 46 14.94 -20.75 -48.93
C GLN A 46 14.92 -21.04 -47.44
N GLU A 47 16.09 -21.05 -46.81
CA GLU A 47 16.17 -21.06 -45.36
C GLU A 47 15.47 -19.81 -44.82
N ARG A 48 14.54 -19.98 -43.88
CA ARG A 48 13.85 -18.89 -43.18
C ARG A 48 14.52 -18.70 -41.81
N PRO A 49 15.73 -18.10 -41.74
CA PRO A 49 16.54 -18.07 -40.52
C PRO A 49 15.77 -17.45 -39.34
N GLY A 50 14.91 -16.46 -39.60
CA GLY A 50 14.08 -15.84 -38.57
C GLY A 50 13.16 -16.82 -37.84
N SER A 51 12.59 -17.82 -38.53
CA SER A 51 11.68 -18.80 -37.89
C SER A 51 12.42 -19.85 -37.05
N ALA A 52 13.65 -20.20 -37.45
CA ALA A 52 14.50 -21.12 -36.69
C ALA A 52 14.95 -20.47 -35.37
N LEU A 53 15.42 -19.22 -35.44
CA LEU A 53 15.78 -18.41 -34.27
C LEU A 53 14.61 -18.27 -33.28
N VAL A 54 13.40 -18.00 -33.77
CA VAL A 54 12.20 -17.88 -32.91
C VAL A 54 11.83 -19.20 -32.25
N ARG A 55 11.94 -20.33 -32.95
CA ARG A 55 11.59 -21.65 -32.39
C ARG A 55 12.58 -22.11 -31.31
N GLU A 56 13.86 -21.75 -31.47
CA GLU A 56 14.91 -22.16 -30.55
C GLU A 56 15.02 -21.22 -29.34
N ALA A 57 14.98 -19.89 -29.55
CA ALA A 57 15.10 -18.91 -28.48
C ALA A 57 13.76 -18.52 -27.82
N GLY A 58 12.65 -18.68 -28.53
CA GLY A 58 11.32 -18.24 -28.08
C GLY A 58 10.88 -18.80 -26.73
N PRO A 59 10.93 -20.13 -26.51
CA PRO A 59 10.53 -20.73 -25.24
C PRO A 59 11.34 -20.22 -24.04
N ALA A 60 12.65 -20.01 -24.21
CA ALA A 60 13.53 -19.50 -23.17
C ALA A 60 13.20 -18.04 -22.81
N LEU A 61 12.91 -17.20 -23.80
CA LEU A 61 12.48 -15.82 -23.58
C LEU A 61 11.13 -15.74 -22.86
N ILE A 62 10.16 -16.58 -23.25
CA ILE A 62 8.85 -16.66 -22.58
C ILE A 62 9.03 -17.11 -21.13
N GLY A 63 9.81 -18.17 -20.91
CA GLY A 63 10.12 -18.66 -19.56
C GLY A 63 10.76 -17.59 -18.69
N GLY A 64 11.76 -16.89 -19.22
CA GLY A 64 12.42 -15.77 -18.53
C GLY A 64 11.46 -14.62 -18.21
N ALA A 65 10.59 -14.24 -19.16
CA ALA A 65 9.59 -13.21 -18.95
C ALA A 65 8.56 -13.60 -17.88
N LEU A 66 8.09 -14.85 -17.86
CA LEU A 66 7.18 -15.37 -16.84
C LEU A 66 7.83 -15.40 -15.46
N LEU A 67 9.10 -15.82 -15.39
CA LEU A 67 9.87 -15.80 -14.15
C LEU A 67 10.03 -14.37 -13.62
N ALA A 68 10.42 -13.44 -14.50
CA ALA A 68 10.55 -12.03 -14.16
C ALA A 68 9.20 -11.42 -13.69
N ALA A 69 8.10 -11.72 -14.39
CA ALA A 69 6.77 -11.28 -14.00
C ALA A 69 6.33 -11.88 -12.65
N GLY A 70 6.64 -13.15 -12.40
CA GLY A 70 6.36 -13.82 -11.12
C GLY A 70 7.15 -13.21 -9.97
N VAL A 71 8.45 -12.97 -10.14
CA VAL A 71 9.30 -12.29 -9.16
C VAL A 71 8.80 -10.86 -8.92
N LEU A 72 8.48 -10.11 -9.98
CA LEU A 72 7.94 -8.77 -9.87
C LEU A 72 6.61 -8.75 -9.09
N ALA A 73 5.69 -9.65 -9.42
CA ALA A 73 4.41 -9.77 -8.71
C ALA A 73 4.61 -10.16 -7.23
N PHE A 74 5.55 -11.06 -6.94
CA PHE A 74 5.91 -11.42 -5.57
C PHE A 74 6.46 -10.24 -4.78
N LEU A 75 7.41 -9.49 -5.34
CA LEU A 75 7.98 -8.30 -4.70
C LEU A 75 6.93 -7.22 -4.46
N LEU A 76 6.07 -6.94 -5.45
CA LEU A 76 4.98 -5.97 -5.31
C LEU A 76 3.99 -6.40 -4.21
N ARG A 77 3.62 -7.68 -4.12
CA ARG A 77 2.77 -8.20 -3.04
C ARG A 77 3.43 -8.04 -1.67
N ARG A 78 4.73 -8.33 -1.57
CA ARG A 78 5.50 -8.20 -0.32
C ARG A 78 5.58 -6.75 0.14
N LEU A 79 5.87 -5.82 -0.78
CA LEU A 79 5.90 -4.39 -0.50
C LEU A 79 4.54 -3.86 -0.04
N ARG A 80 3.44 -4.25 -0.71
CA ARG A 80 2.08 -3.84 -0.32
C ARG A 80 1.72 -4.32 1.10
N ARG A 81 2.03 -5.59 1.44
CA ARG A 81 1.76 -6.12 2.78
C ARG A 81 2.58 -5.42 3.86
N ALA A 82 3.88 -5.19 3.60
CA ALA A 82 4.75 -4.49 4.54
C ALA A 82 4.29 -3.04 4.78
N SER A 83 3.90 -2.33 3.71
CA SER A 83 3.37 -0.97 3.80
C SER A 83 2.07 -0.90 4.60
N SER A 84 1.12 -1.81 4.35
CA SER A 84 -0.15 -1.85 5.09
C SER A 84 0.07 -2.15 6.58
N ALA A 85 0.94 -3.10 6.92
CA ALA A 85 1.24 -3.42 8.32
C ALA A 85 1.90 -2.24 9.06
N LEU A 86 2.80 -1.52 8.38
CA LEU A 86 3.41 -0.29 8.89
C LEU A 86 2.36 0.79 9.17
N GLN A 87 1.42 1.01 8.24
CA GLN A 87 0.37 2.03 8.42
C GLN A 87 -0.54 1.73 9.61
N THR A 88 -0.98 0.48 9.78
CA THR A 88 -1.81 0.09 10.93
C THR A 88 -1.04 0.25 12.25
N SER A 89 0.21 -0.24 12.28
CA SER A 89 1.08 -0.08 13.45
C SER A 89 1.33 1.39 13.79
N GLN A 90 1.44 2.27 12.78
CA GLN A 90 1.65 3.69 12.99
C GLN A 90 0.38 4.37 13.52
N ALA A 91 -0.80 4.03 13.00
CA ALA A 91 -2.06 4.56 13.50
C ALA A 91 -2.33 4.13 14.95
N GLU A 92 -2.06 2.86 15.27
CA GLU A 92 -2.17 2.33 16.62
C GLU A 92 -1.15 2.98 17.56
N ALA A 93 0.11 3.14 17.13
CA ALA A 93 1.13 3.84 17.90
C ALA A 93 0.77 5.31 18.12
N GLN A 94 0.19 5.99 17.13
CA GLN A 94 -0.30 7.37 17.28
C GLN A 94 -1.48 7.44 18.25
N TYR A 95 -2.43 6.52 18.16
CA TYR A 95 -3.55 6.45 19.10
C TYR A 95 -3.04 6.26 20.54
N LEU A 96 -2.15 5.29 20.77
CA LEU A 96 -1.53 5.05 22.08
C LEU A 96 -0.67 6.22 22.57
N ALA A 97 -0.08 7.00 21.66
CA ALA A 97 0.69 8.19 22.02
C ALA A 97 -0.19 9.33 22.56
N PHE A 98 -1.49 9.34 22.27
CA PHE A 98 -2.41 10.41 22.61
C PHE A 98 -3.59 9.99 23.52
N HIS A 99 -3.76 8.71 23.79
CA HIS A 99 -4.84 8.17 24.61
C HIS A 99 -4.29 7.34 25.78
N ASP A 100 -4.97 7.41 26.92
CA ASP A 100 -4.73 6.55 28.08
C ASP A 100 -5.27 5.13 27.80
N THR A 101 -4.45 4.11 28.05
CA THR A 101 -4.76 2.72 27.69
C THR A 101 -5.82 2.07 28.56
N LEU A 102 -6.02 2.57 29.78
CA LEU A 102 -7.03 2.03 30.69
C LEU A 102 -8.42 2.57 30.35
N THR A 103 -8.53 3.89 30.15
CA THR A 103 -9.81 4.59 30.00
C THR A 103 -10.17 4.90 28.56
N GLY A 104 -9.21 4.95 27.63
CA GLY A 104 -9.40 5.42 26.26
C GLY A 104 -9.52 6.95 26.14
N LEU A 105 -9.51 7.67 27.26
CA LEU A 105 -9.55 9.13 27.25
C LEU A 105 -8.26 9.73 26.67
N PRO A 106 -8.30 10.97 26.17
CA PRO A 106 -7.10 11.77 25.96
C PRO A 106 -6.11 11.66 27.13
N ASN A 107 -4.85 11.42 26.81
CA ASN A 107 -3.78 11.46 27.79
C ASN A 107 -3.27 12.91 27.97
N ARG A 108 -2.27 13.08 28.86
CA ARG A 108 -1.64 14.37 29.12
C ARG A 108 -1.16 15.11 27.85
N ALA A 109 -0.56 14.40 26.89
CA ALA A 109 -0.05 15.01 25.67
C ALA A 109 -1.18 15.57 24.79
N LEU A 110 -2.26 14.79 24.61
CA LEU A 110 -3.41 15.26 23.83
C LEU A 110 -4.17 16.38 24.54
N PHE A 111 -4.27 16.30 25.87
CA PHE A 111 -4.87 17.34 26.70
C PHE A 111 -4.14 18.68 26.56
N GLU A 112 -2.81 18.69 26.67
CA GLU A 112 -2.01 19.91 26.52
C GLU A 112 -2.14 20.52 25.11
N ASP A 113 -2.19 19.70 24.07
CA ASP A 113 -2.43 20.16 22.70
C ASP A 113 -3.82 20.81 22.56
N ARG A 114 -4.87 20.16 23.08
CA ARG A 114 -6.23 20.69 23.03
C ARG A 114 -6.38 21.97 23.86
N LEU A 115 -5.76 22.04 25.03
CA LEU A 115 -5.76 23.24 25.87
C LEU A 115 -5.09 24.42 25.14
N ARG A 116 -3.93 24.18 24.52
CA ARG A 116 -3.25 25.20 23.72
C ARG A 116 -4.15 25.73 22.60
N ARG A 117 -4.84 24.84 21.88
CA ARG A 117 -5.78 25.23 20.82
C ARG A 117 -6.96 26.04 21.37
N ALA A 118 -7.58 25.57 22.45
CA ALA A 118 -8.71 26.26 23.07
C ALA A 118 -8.35 27.69 23.51
N LEU A 119 -7.17 27.87 24.12
CA LEU A 119 -6.68 29.20 24.52
C LEU A 119 -6.42 30.13 23.33
N LEU A 120 -5.86 29.59 22.24
CA LEU A 120 -5.67 30.37 21.00
C LEU A 120 -7.01 30.82 20.41
N THR A 121 -7.99 29.92 20.29
CA THR A 121 -9.33 30.27 19.80
C THR A 121 -10.02 31.31 20.68
N ALA A 122 -9.99 31.11 22.00
CA ALA A 122 -10.58 32.03 22.97
C ALA A 122 -10.01 33.45 22.89
N SER A 123 -8.70 33.56 22.59
CA SER A 123 -8.04 34.86 22.43
C SER A 123 -8.56 35.68 21.24
N HIS A 124 -9.12 35.00 20.22
CA HIS A 124 -9.65 35.64 19.01
C HIS A 124 -11.15 35.94 19.09
N GLU A 125 -11.94 35.11 19.78
CA GLU A 125 -13.41 35.15 19.72
C GLU A 125 -14.08 35.70 21.00
N THR A 126 -13.33 36.18 22.00
CA THR A 126 -13.87 36.58 23.33
C THR A 126 -14.59 35.43 24.06
N ALA A 127 -14.33 34.18 23.67
CA ALA A 127 -14.87 33.00 24.32
C ALA A 127 -14.13 32.72 25.65
N LYS A 128 -14.83 32.14 26.63
CA LYS A 128 -14.25 31.72 27.90
C LYS A 128 -13.95 30.23 27.89
N VAL A 129 -12.80 29.85 28.45
CA VAL A 129 -12.40 28.46 28.66
C VAL A 129 -12.32 28.23 30.17
N ALA A 130 -12.96 27.17 30.66
CA ALA A 130 -12.79 26.70 32.02
C ALA A 130 -11.93 25.43 32.06
N LEU A 131 -11.05 25.36 33.05
CA LEU A 131 -10.19 24.22 33.31
C LEU A 131 -10.57 23.62 34.66
N LEU A 132 -10.92 22.34 34.69
CA LEU A 132 -11.19 21.61 35.91
C LEU A 132 -10.12 20.54 36.10
N TYR A 133 -9.67 20.36 37.34
CA TYR A 133 -8.75 19.32 37.74
C TYR A 133 -9.42 18.50 38.85
N LEU A 134 -9.42 17.18 38.72
CA LEU A 134 -10.11 16.27 39.61
C LEU A 134 -9.14 15.17 40.05
N ASP A 135 -9.21 14.83 41.33
CA ASP A 135 -8.48 13.71 41.93
C ASP A 135 -9.48 12.80 42.65
N LEU A 136 -9.26 11.48 42.60
CA LEU A 136 -10.15 10.54 43.26
C LEU A 136 -9.80 10.38 44.74
N ASP A 137 -10.68 10.90 45.59
CA ASP A 137 -10.51 10.81 47.04
C ASP A 137 -10.30 9.36 47.50
N ARG A 138 -9.21 9.17 48.26
CA ARG A 138 -8.84 7.88 48.87
C ARG A 138 -8.67 6.73 47.87
N PHE A 139 -8.35 7.01 46.61
CA PHE A 139 -8.09 5.98 45.60
C PHE A 139 -7.06 4.93 46.05
N LYS A 140 -5.98 5.38 46.71
CA LYS A 140 -4.99 4.48 47.30
C LYS A 140 -5.59 3.48 48.29
N HIS A 141 -6.56 3.90 49.11
CA HIS A 141 -7.21 3.01 50.07
C HIS A 141 -8.01 1.90 49.38
N VAL A 142 -8.63 2.21 48.22
CA VAL A 142 -9.30 1.21 47.38
C VAL A 142 -8.29 0.20 46.84
N ASN A 143 -7.15 0.67 46.30
CA ASN A 143 -6.09 -0.21 45.80
C ASN A 143 -5.51 -1.09 46.91
N ASP A 144 -5.26 -0.53 48.09
CA ASP A 144 -4.65 -1.24 49.21
C ASP A 144 -5.61 -2.29 49.82
N THR A 145 -6.92 -2.02 49.78
CA THR A 145 -7.95 -2.91 50.39
C THR A 145 -8.50 -3.95 49.41
N LEU A 146 -8.74 -3.55 48.16
CA LEU A 146 -9.45 -4.35 47.14
C LEU A 146 -8.56 -4.76 45.96
N GLY A 147 -7.32 -4.26 45.91
CA GLY A 147 -6.35 -4.55 44.87
C GLY A 147 -6.46 -3.62 43.65
N HIS A 148 -5.39 -3.58 42.87
CA HIS A 148 -5.28 -2.77 41.65
C HIS A 148 -6.40 -2.99 40.62
N PRO A 149 -6.89 -4.23 40.36
CA PRO A 149 -8.00 -4.42 39.43
C PRO A 149 -9.29 -3.68 39.84
N ALA A 150 -9.55 -3.54 41.14
CA ALA A 150 -10.69 -2.78 41.64
C ALA A 150 -10.49 -1.28 41.46
N GLY A 151 -9.27 -0.78 41.66
CA GLY A 151 -8.92 0.61 41.34
C GLY A 151 -9.03 0.90 39.84
N ASP A 152 -8.56 0.00 38.99
CA ASP A 152 -8.67 0.14 37.54
C ASP A 152 -10.14 0.24 37.09
N GLU A 153 -11.02 -0.55 37.70
CA GLU A 153 -12.46 -0.47 37.44
C GLU A 153 -13.08 0.83 37.95
N LEU A 154 -12.68 1.31 39.14
CA LEU A 154 -13.10 2.61 39.65
C LEU A 154 -12.71 3.73 38.68
N VAL A 155 -11.47 3.73 38.18
CA VAL A 155 -10.99 4.70 37.19
C VAL A 155 -11.79 4.61 35.90
N ARG A 156 -12.09 3.40 35.39
CA ARG A 156 -12.92 3.23 34.19
C ARG A 156 -14.32 3.79 34.36
N GLN A 157 -14.95 3.54 35.50
CA GLN A 157 -16.29 4.06 35.77
C GLN A 157 -16.31 5.58 35.94
N THR A 158 -15.31 6.15 36.62
CA THR A 158 -15.15 7.61 36.71
C THR A 158 -15.00 8.23 35.33
N ALA A 159 -14.13 7.68 34.49
CA ALA A 159 -13.93 8.14 33.12
C ALA A 159 -15.24 8.15 32.32
N ALA A 160 -16.02 7.07 32.39
CA ALA A 160 -17.30 6.96 31.72
C ALA A 160 -18.33 8.00 32.22
N ARG A 161 -18.41 8.23 33.54
CA ARG A 161 -19.32 9.22 34.14
C ARG A 161 -18.94 10.65 33.71
N LEU A 162 -17.66 11.00 33.79
CA LEU A 162 -17.18 12.32 33.36
C LEU A 162 -17.44 12.56 31.88
N GLN A 163 -17.23 11.54 31.03
CA GLN A 163 -17.49 11.66 29.60
C GLN A 163 -18.97 11.86 29.26
N GLN A 164 -19.88 11.32 30.09
CA GLN A 164 -21.33 11.52 29.94
C GLN A 164 -21.80 12.88 30.47
N ALA A 165 -21.07 13.48 31.40
CA ALA A 165 -21.40 14.78 32.01
C ALA A 165 -21.00 15.97 31.11
N ILE A 166 -20.17 15.75 30.09
CA ILE A 166 -19.65 16.81 29.22
C ILE A 166 -20.25 16.75 27.81
N ARG A 167 -20.20 17.87 27.09
CA ARG A 167 -20.58 17.93 25.67
C ARG A 167 -19.46 17.36 24.80
N GLU A 168 -19.79 16.94 23.59
CA GLU A 168 -18.81 16.38 22.63
C GLU A 168 -17.69 17.36 22.26
N VAL A 169 -17.98 18.67 22.31
CA VAL A 169 -17.02 19.74 22.03
C VAL A 169 -16.04 19.99 23.19
N ASP A 170 -16.42 19.59 24.40
CA ASP A 170 -15.58 19.68 25.58
C ASP A 170 -14.58 18.51 25.61
N THR A 171 -13.57 18.58 26.47
CA THR A 171 -12.55 17.53 26.59
C THR A 171 -12.45 17.06 28.02
N VAL A 172 -12.47 15.74 28.22
CA VAL A 172 -12.04 15.07 29.45
C VAL A 172 -10.78 14.27 29.14
N ALA A 173 -9.81 14.30 30.04
CA ALA A 173 -8.54 13.61 29.92
C ALA A 173 -8.15 12.94 31.24
N ARG A 174 -7.39 11.84 31.14
CA ARG A 174 -6.71 11.25 32.30
C ARG A 174 -5.23 11.62 32.26
N LEU A 175 -4.75 12.24 33.32
CA LEU A 175 -3.38 12.76 33.39
C LEU A 175 -2.40 11.77 34.01
N GLY A 176 -2.92 10.80 34.76
CA GLY A 176 -2.19 9.68 35.36
C GLY A 176 -2.90 9.20 36.63
N GLY A 177 -2.74 7.92 37.01
CA GLY A 177 -3.30 7.41 38.28
C GLY A 177 -4.80 7.67 38.44
N ASP A 178 -5.14 8.43 39.46
CA ASP A 178 -6.46 8.94 39.88
C ASP A 178 -6.81 10.34 39.34
N GLU A 179 -5.89 10.98 38.61
CA GLU A 179 -6.01 12.37 38.19
C GLU A 179 -6.70 12.51 36.83
N PHE A 180 -7.75 13.33 36.80
CA PHE A 180 -8.50 13.72 35.61
C PHE A 180 -8.46 15.23 35.41
N ALA A 181 -8.58 15.66 34.17
CA ALA A 181 -8.72 17.07 33.84
C ALA A 181 -9.71 17.29 32.72
N MET A 182 -10.37 18.45 32.73
CA MET A 182 -11.37 18.82 31.75
C MET A 182 -11.14 20.22 31.20
N ILE A 183 -11.40 20.37 29.91
CA ILE A 183 -11.42 21.64 29.19
C ILE A 183 -12.86 21.86 28.74
N LEU A 184 -13.51 22.87 29.32
CA LEU A 184 -14.83 23.31 28.91
C LEU A 184 -14.69 24.58 28.08
N ILE A 185 -15.24 24.57 26.86
CA ILE A 185 -15.16 25.71 25.95
C ILE A 185 -16.51 26.43 25.86
N ASP A 186 -16.47 27.73 25.56
CA ASP A 186 -17.65 28.59 25.42
C ASP A 186 -18.56 28.57 26.67
N VAL A 187 -17.93 28.76 27.83
CA VAL A 187 -18.62 28.72 29.12
C VAL A 187 -19.27 30.08 29.40
N ASN A 188 -20.61 30.11 29.42
CA ASN A 188 -21.40 31.34 29.58
C ASN A 188 -21.40 31.90 31.02
N ASP A 189 -21.22 31.06 32.05
CA ASP A 189 -21.20 31.45 33.47
C ASP A 189 -20.44 30.41 34.32
N ILE A 190 -19.90 30.82 35.49
CA ILE A 190 -19.16 29.94 36.44
C ILE A 190 -20.01 28.74 36.87
N ARG A 191 -21.33 28.92 36.95
CA ARG A 191 -22.30 27.88 37.35
C ARG A 191 -22.36 26.67 36.39
N GLY A 192 -22.02 26.85 35.11
CA GLY A 192 -21.95 25.75 34.16
C GLY A 192 -20.77 24.80 34.39
N ALA A 193 -19.75 25.23 35.14
CA ALA A 193 -18.65 24.39 35.60
C ALA A 193 -18.99 23.68 36.93
N GLU A 194 -19.81 24.29 37.79
CA GLU A 194 -20.24 23.72 39.07
C GLU A 194 -21.22 22.55 38.90
N ASP A 195 -22.10 22.57 37.89
CA ASP A 195 -23.05 21.46 37.61
C ASP A 195 -22.37 20.14 37.22
N VAL A 196 -21.09 20.16 36.83
CA VAL A 196 -20.29 18.95 36.54
C VAL A 196 -19.45 18.50 37.75
N SER A 197 -19.47 19.30 38.83
CA SER A 197 -18.66 19.09 40.03
C SER A 197 -19.40 18.34 41.15
N GLU A 198 -20.74 18.25 41.08
CA GLU A 198 -21.59 17.41 41.95
C GLU A 198 -21.87 16.02 41.34
#